data_AF-A0A803NEA8-F1
#
_entry.id   AF-A0A803NEA8-F1
#
_cell.length_a   1.000
_cell.length_b   1.000
_cell.length_c   1.000
_cell.angle_alpha   90.00
_cell.angle_beta   90.00
_cell.angle_gamma   90.00
#
_symmetry.space_group_name_H-M   'P 1'
#
loop_
_entity.id
_entity.type
_entity.pdbx_description
1 polymer ?
#
loop_
_entity_poly.entity_id
_entity_poly.type
_entity_poly.pdbx_seq_one_letter_code
_entity_poly.pdbx_strand_id
1 'polypeptide(L)'
;DKSWRVRYMVANQLYELCEAVGPEPTRSDLVPAYVRLLGDNEAEVRIAAAGKVTKFCRILNPELAVQHILPCVKESSSDSSQHVRSALASVIMGMTPILGKDATIEQLLPIFLSLLKDEFPDVIGIDLLSQSLLPAIVELAEDRHWRVRLAIIEYIPLLASQLGVGFFDEKLGALCMQWLNDKVLDMATNPHYLYRMTIVQAISLLGPVMGAEITCSKLLPVVVTASKDRVPNIKFNVAKVLQSFIPIVDQSVVEKTIKPCLIELSEDPDVDVRFFATQALQLTDQAVMAS
;
A
#
# COMPACT_ATOMS: atom_id res chain seq x y z
N ASP A 1 -28.93 -24.84 -7.07
CA ASP A 1 -29.35 -25.99 -6.26
C ASP A 1 -29.68 -25.55 -4.84
N LYS A 2 -30.65 -26.19 -4.16
CA LYS A 2 -30.98 -25.86 -2.76
C LYS A 2 -29.86 -26.27 -1.80
N SER A 3 -29.12 -27.34 -2.12
CA SER A 3 -27.98 -27.82 -1.34
C SER A 3 -26.76 -26.94 -1.58
N TRP A 4 -26.27 -26.29 -0.53
CA TRP A 4 -25.03 -25.51 -0.61
C TRP A 4 -23.82 -26.39 -0.94
N ARG A 5 -23.83 -27.67 -0.55
CA ARG A 5 -22.76 -28.63 -0.88
C ARG A 5 -22.64 -28.88 -2.38
N VAL A 6 -23.78 -28.90 -3.09
CA VAL A 6 -23.78 -29.03 -4.56
C VAL A 6 -23.18 -27.76 -5.18
N ARG A 7 -23.62 -26.58 -4.72
CA ARG A 7 -23.08 -25.29 -5.19
C ARG A 7 -21.58 -25.13 -4.89
N TYR A 8 -21.14 -25.56 -3.71
CA TYR A 8 -19.74 -25.64 -3.31
C TYR A 8 -18.93 -26.53 -4.25
N MET A 9 -19.49 -27.67 -4.66
CA MET A 9 -18.81 -28.55 -5.61
C MET A 9 -18.69 -27.94 -7.00
N VAL A 10 -19.73 -27.23 -7.46
CA VAL A 10 -19.64 -26.45 -8.70
C VAL A 10 -18.55 -25.39 -8.59
N ALA A 11 -18.48 -24.63 -7.49
CA ALA A 11 -17.44 -23.62 -7.28
C ALA A 11 -16.01 -24.21 -7.35
N ASN A 12 -15.81 -25.40 -6.79
CA ASN A 12 -14.50 -26.05 -6.80
C ASN A 12 -14.07 -26.61 -8.16
N GLN A 13 -15.03 -27.00 -9.00
CA GLN A 13 -14.76 -27.61 -10.32
C GLN A 13 -15.03 -26.66 -11.49
N LEU A 14 -15.31 -25.39 -11.21
CA LEU A 14 -15.79 -24.47 -12.24
C LEU A 14 -14.76 -24.27 -13.36
N TYR A 15 -13.47 -24.27 -13.02
CA TYR A 15 -12.40 -24.16 -14.00
C TYR A 15 -12.40 -25.33 -14.97
N GLU A 16 -12.48 -26.56 -14.45
CA GLU A 16 -12.48 -27.80 -15.23
C GLU A 16 -13.76 -27.88 -16.10
N LEU A 17 -14.88 -27.34 -15.61
CA LEU A 17 -16.10 -27.19 -16.40
C LEU A 17 -15.91 -26.22 -17.57
N CYS A 18 -15.25 -25.07 -17.36
CA CYS A 18 -14.97 -24.10 -18.43
C CYS A 18 -14.11 -24.70 -19.54
N GLU A 19 -13.07 -25.45 -19.17
CA GLU A 19 -12.21 -26.14 -20.14
C GLU A 19 -13.00 -27.19 -20.95
N ALA A 20 -13.93 -27.90 -20.31
CA ALA A 20 -14.73 -28.94 -20.96
C ALA A 20 -15.79 -28.38 -21.92
N VAL A 21 -16.43 -27.25 -21.59
CA VAL A 21 -17.53 -26.67 -22.40
C VAL A 21 -17.04 -25.71 -23.48
N GLY A 22 -15.81 -25.19 -23.35
CA GLY A 22 -15.23 -24.25 -24.29
C GLY A 22 -15.63 -22.79 -24.05
N PRO A 23 -15.10 -21.85 -24.86
CA PRO A 23 -15.12 -20.42 -24.56
C PRO A 23 -16.51 -19.77 -24.68
N GLU A 24 -17.31 -20.16 -25.67
CA GLU A 24 -18.66 -19.59 -25.87
C GLU A 24 -19.62 -19.93 -24.72
N PRO A 25 -19.81 -21.21 -24.32
CA PRO A 25 -20.64 -21.54 -23.15
C PRO A 25 -20.06 -21.00 -21.84
N THR A 26 -18.74 -20.90 -21.74
CA THR A 26 -18.09 -20.28 -20.58
C THR A 26 -18.55 -18.82 -20.43
N ARG A 27 -18.57 -18.08 -21.53
CA ARG A 27 -18.98 -16.68 -21.55
C ARG A 27 -20.48 -16.49 -21.31
N SER A 28 -21.32 -17.26 -21.99
CA SER A 28 -22.79 -17.10 -21.91
C SER A 28 -23.37 -17.58 -20.58
N ASP A 29 -22.86 -18.69 -20.05
CA ASP A 29 -23.53 -19.42 -18.98
C ASP A 29 -22.69 -19.50 -17.70
N LEU A 30 -21.39 -19.75 -17.82
CA LEU A 30 -20.52 -19.97 -16.64
C LEU A 30 -20.10 -18.65 -15.98
N VAL A 31 -19.88 -17.56 -16.72
CA VAL A 31 -19.60 -16.25 -16.11
C VAL A 31 -20.76 -15.78 -15.22
N PRO A 32 -22.03 -15.75 -15.67
CA PRO A 32 -23.15 -15.42 -14.78
C PRO A 32 -23.32 -16.40 -13.62
N ALA A 33 -23.03 -17.69 -13.83
CA ALA A 33 -23.07 -18.68 -12.76
C ALA A 33 -22.00 -18.40 -11.70
N TYR A 34 -20.79 -18.03 -12.11
CA TYR A 34 -19.71 -17.72 -11.20
C TYR A 34 -19.98 -16.46 -10.36
N VAL A 35 -20.52 -15.42 -10.98
CA VAL A 35 -20.96 -14.20 -10.27
C VAL A 35 -21.95 -14.56 -9.16
N ARG A 36 -22.90 -15.47 -9.42
CA ARG A 36 -23.83 -15.95 -8.39
C ARG A 36 -23.15 -16.77 -7.28
N LEU A 37 -22.07 -17.48 -7.58
CA LEU A 37 -21.31 -18.24 -6.58
C LEU A 37 -20.46 -17.32 -5.69
N LEU A 38 -19.90 -16.24 -6.26
CA LEU A 38 -19.17 -15.22 -5.50
C LEU A 38 -20.08 -14.48 -4.51
N GLY A 39 -21.35 -14.28 -4.88
CA GLY A 39 -22.39 -13.68 -4.02
C GLY A 39 -23.31 -14.71 -3.34
N ASP A 40 -22.87 -15.96 -3.14
CA ASP A 40 -23.73 -16.99 -2.54
C ASP A 40 -24.08 -16.68 -1.08
N ASN A 41 -25.27 -17.10 -0.62
CA ASN A 41 -25.67 -16.91 0.76
C ASN A 41 -24.79 -17.68 1.77
N GLU A 42 -24.22 -18.81 1.34
CA GLU A 42 -23.39 -19.66 2.21
C GLU A 42 -21.90 -19.26 2.14
N ALA A 43 -21.28 -19.05 3.29
CA ALA A 43 -19.88 -18.59 3.35
C ALA A 43 -18.92 -19.59 2.70
N GLU A 44 -19.11 -20.89 2.89
CA GLU A 44 -18.29 -21.96 2.34
C GLU A 44 -18.28 -21.95 0.81
N VAL A 45 -19.41 -21.62 0.18
CA VAL A 45 -19.50 -21.48 -1.27
C VAL A 45 -18.72 -20.25 -1.73
N ARG A 46 -18.87 -19.12 -1.04
CA ARG A 46 -18.13 -17.89 -1.33
C ARG A 46 -16.61 -18.07 -1.14
N ILE A 47 -16.17 -18.77 -0.10
CA ILE A 47 -14.76 -19.12 0.16
C ILE A 47 -14.19 -19.90 -1.03
N ALA A 48 -14.89 -20.95 -1.46
CA ALA A 48 -14.46 -21.77 -2.59
C ALA A 48 -14.41 -20.97 -3.89
N ALA A 49 -15.41 -20.12 -4.13
CA ALA A 49 -15.44 -19.26 -5.31
C ALA A 49 -14.31 -18.22 -5.29
N ALA A 50 -14.16 -17.46 -4.21
CA ALA A 50 -13.15 -16.41 -4.06
C ALA A 50 -11.72 -16.96 -4.23
N GLY A 51 -11.41 -18.12 -3.63
CA GLY A 51 -10.10 -18.77 -3.75
C GLY A 51 -9.76 -19.28 -5.16
N LYS A 52 -10.67 -19.17 -6.14
CA LYS A 52 -10.46 -19.58 -7.54
C LYS A 52 -10.54 -18.43 -8.53
N VAL A 53 -10.74 -17.19 -8.07
CA VAL A 53 -11.02 -16.03 -8.94
C VAL A 53 -9.93 -15.79 -9.97
N THR A 54 -8.66 -15.89 -9.57
CA THR A 54 -7.52 -15.76 -10.47
C THR A 54 -7.49 -16.85 -11.53
N LYS A 55 -7.76 -18.10 -11.14
CA LYS A 55 -7.76 -19.24 -12.08
C LYS A 55 -8.87 -19.07 -13.12
N PHE A 56 -10.05 -18.61 -12.68
CA PHE A 56 -11.19 -18.35 -13.56
C PHE A 56 -10.91 -17.18 -14.53
N CYS A 57 -10.36 -16.07 -14.03
CA CYS A 57 -10.05 -14.90 -14.86
C CYS A 57 -9.04 -15.20 -15.97
N ARG A 58 -8.16 -16.20 -15.83
CA ARG A 58 -7.21 -16.60 -16.89
C ARG A 58 -7.89 -17.22 -18.11
N ILE A 59 -9.10 -17.76 -17.95
CA ILE A 59 -9.89 -18.32 -19.05
C ILE A 59 -10.68 -17.21 -19.76
N LEU A 60 -10.92 -16.10 -19.07
CA LEU A 60 -11.64 -14.95 -19.61
C LEU A 60 -10.69 -13.99 -20.33
N ASN A 61 -11.26 -13.20 -21.23
CA ASN A 61 -10.56 -12.01 -21.70
C ASN A 61 -10.57 -10.92 -20.60
N PRO A 62 -9.62 -9.97 -20.64
CA PRO A 62 -9.53 -8.90 -19.65
C PRO A 62 -10.81 -8.07 -19.52
N GLU A 63 -11.51 -7.82 -20.63
CA GLU A 63 -12.72 -7.01 -20.64
C GLU A 63 -13.85 -7.64 -19.79
N LEU A 64 -14.09 -8.95 -19.93
CA LEU A 64 -15.10 -9.65 -19.14
C LEU A 64 -14.71 -9.75 -17.67
N ALA A 65 -13.41 -9.93 -17.37
CA ALA A 65 -12.92 -9.95 -16.00
C ALA A 65 -13.16 -8.60 -15.31
N VAL A 66 -12.83 -7.49 -15.97
CA VAL A 66 -13.09 -6.13 -15.46
C VAL A 66 -14.59 -5.86 -15.32
N GLN A 67 -15.39 -6.24 -16.31
CA GLN A 67 -16.82 -5.93 -16.34
C GLN A 67 -17.64 -6.72 -15.31
N HIS A 68 -17.33 -8.00 -15.12
CA HIS A 68 -18.17 -8.91 -14.35
C HIS A 68 -17.55 -9.43 -13.07
N ILE A 69 -16.24 -9.67 -13.04
CA ILE A 69 -15.59 -10.32 -11.89
C ILE A 69 -15.02 -9.30 -10.92
N LEU A 70 -14.40 -8.24 -11.41
CA LEU A 70 -13.79 -7.21 -10.57
C LEU A 70 -14.77 -6.50 -9.60
N PRO A 71 -16.04 -6.23 -9.97
CA PRO A 71 -17.03 -5.74 -9.02
C PRO A 71 -17.31 -6.74 -7.88
N CYS A 72 -17.39 -8.04 -8.19
CA CYS A 72 -17.58 -9.08 -7.18
C CYS A 72 -16.35 -9.22 -6.27
N VAL A 73 -15.13 -9.12 -6.83
CA VAL A 73 -13.88 -9.10 -6.06
C VAL A 73 -13.87 -7.94 -5.06
N LYS A 74 -14.32 -6.76 -5.49
CA LYS A 74 -14.47 -5.60 -4.60
C LYS A 74 -15.46 -5.88 -3.47
N GLU A 75 -16.62 -6.45 -3.77
CA GLU A 75 -17.61 -6.81 -2.75
C GLU A 75 -17.08 -7.86 -1.76
N SER A 76 -16.44 -8.92 -2.26
CA SER A 76 -15.82 -9.99 -1.47
C SER A 76 -14.67 -9.51 -0.58
N SER A 77 -14.02 -8.39 -0.91
CA SER A 77 -12.99 -7.80 -0.04
C SER A 77 -13.54 -7.20 1.25
N SER A 78 -14.84 -6.92 1.28
CA SER A 78 -15.59 -6.43 2.43
C SER A 78 -16.60 -7.46 2.94
N ASP A 79 -16.40 -8.74 2.64
CA ASP A 79 -17.31 -9.82 3.06
C ASP A 79 -17.39 -9.90 4.59
N SER A 80 -18.56 -10.28 5.12
CA SER A 80 -18.75 -10.45 6.56
C SER A 80 -17.92 -11.60 7.14
N SER A 81 -17.60 -12.61 6.34
CA SER A 81 -16.77 -13.74 6.73
C SER A 81 -15.28 -13.48 6.49
N GLN A 82 -14.48 -13.51 7.57
CA GLN A 82 -13.02 -13.40 7.48
C GLN A 82 -12.39 -14.47 6.56
N HIS A 83 -13.00 -15.65 6.47
CA HIS A 83 -12.49 -16.74 5.65
C HIS A 83 -12.68 -16.46 4.16
N VAL A 84 -13.74 -15.73 3.77
CA VAL A 84 -13.93 -15.30 2.38
C VAL A 84 -12.88 -14.25 2.02
N ARG A 85 -12.68 -13.26 2.89
CA ARG A 85 -11.67 -12.21 2.71
C ARG A 85 -10.27 -12.83 2.60
N SER A 86 -9.96 -13.82 3.44
CA SER A 86 -8.69 -14.54 3.40
C SER A 86 -8.51 -15.36 2.12
N ALA A 87 -9.54 -16.10 1.71
CA ALA A 87 -9.51 -16.85 0.45
C ALA A 87 -9.27 -15.93 -0.76
N LEU A 88 -9.90 -14.76 -0.78
CA LEU A 88 -9.66 -13.76 -1.81
C LEU A 88 -8.23 -13.21 -1.77
N ALA A 89 -7.77 -12.77 -0.60
CA ALA A 89 -6.43 -12.21 -0.40
C ALA A 89 -5.33 -13.17 -0.89
N SER A 90 -5.54 -14.47 -0.75
CA SER A 90 -4.59 -15.49 -1.19
C SER A 90 -4.33 -15.58 -2.68
N VAL A 91 -5.24 -15.06 -3.50
CA VAL A 91 -5.16 -15.22 -4.96
C VAL A 91 -5.24 -13.91 -5.73
N ILE A 92 -5.79 -12.84 -5.14
CA ILE A 92 -6.17 -11.59 -5.83
C ILE A 92 -5.01 -10.97 -6.64
N MET A 93 -3.78 -11.02 -6.14
CA MET A 93 -2.60 -10.47 -6.84
C MET A 93 -2.24 -11.24 -8.12
N GLY A 94 -2.69 -12.48 -8.26
CA GLY A 94 -2.52 -13.22 -9.52
C GLY A 94 -3.38 -12.68 -10.68
N MET A 95 -4.29 -11.73 -10.41
CA MET A 95 -5.07 -11.03 -11.44
C MET A 95 -4.29 -9.90 -12.13
N THR A 96 -3.16 -9.45 -11.57
CA THR A 96 -2.37 -8.34 -12.14
C THR A 96 -1.97 -8.55 -13.61
N PRO A 97 -1.44 -9.72 -14.06
CA PRO A 97 -1.11 -9.91 -15.47
C PRO A 97 -2.35 -10.01 -16.38
N ILE A 98 -3.54 -10.26 -15.82
CA ILE A 98 -4.78 -10.45 -16.56
C ILE A 98 -5.45 -9.10 -16.84
N LEU A 99 -5.52 -8.24 -15.82
CA LEU A 99 -6.18 -6.94 -15.93
C LEU A 99 -5.32 -5.91 -16.67
N GLY A 100 -4.01 -6.15 -16.73
CA GLY A 100 -3.06 -5.16 -17.21
C GLY A 100 -2.81 -4.06 -16.19
N LYS A 101 -1.85 -3.20 -16.51
CA LYS A 101 -1.27 -2.25 -15.57
C LYS A 101 -2.27 -1.21 -15.06
N ASP A 102 -3.02 -0.58 -15.95
CA ASP A 102 -3.89 0.56 -15.59
C ASP A 102 -5.02 0.10 -14.65
N ALA A 103 -5.74 -0.97 -15.02
CA ALA A 103 -6.79 -1.54 -14.17
C ALA A 103 -6.24 -2.12 -12.86
N THR A 104 -5.02 -2.66 -12.86
CA THR A 104 -4.34 -3.09 -11.63
C THR A 104 -4.16 -1.94 -10.67
N ILE A 105 -3.61 -0.81 -11.13
CA ILE A 105 -3.32 0.35 -10.27
C ILE A 105 -4.61 1.03 -9.81
N GLU A 106 -5.55 1.25 -10.73
CA GLU A 106 -6.74 2.05 -10.45
C GLU A 106 -7.82 1.28 -9.66
N GLN A 107 -7.89 -0.04 -9.82
CA GLN A 107 -9.01 -0.83 -9.29
C GLN A 107 -8.56 -1.97 -8.39
N LEU A 108 -7.57 -2.78 -8.79
CA LEU A 108 -7.16 -3.96 -8.00
C LEU A 108 -6.36 -3.57 -6.76
N LEU A 109 -5.43 -2.63 -6.89
CA LEU A 109 -4.55 -2.20 -5.82
C LEU A 109 -5.35 -1.63 -4.62
N PRO A 110 -6.35 -0.74 -4.79
CA PRO A 110 -7.22 -0.32 -3.69
C PRO A 110 -7.90 -1.47 -2.93
N ILE A 111 -8.35 -2.51 -3.64
CA ILE A 111 -9.02 -3.69 -3.04
C ILE A 111 -8.01 -4.52 -2.25
N PHE A 112 -6.83 -4.71 -2.81
CA PHE A 112 -5.76 -5.42 -2.11
C PHE A 112 -5.34 -4.70 -0.82
N LEU A 113 -5.26 -3.36 -0.88
CA LEU A 113 -4.92 -2.53 0.28
C LEU A 113 -6.00 -2.54 1.36
N SER A 114 -7.29 -2.64 1.00
CA SER A 114 -8.33 -2.79 2.02
C SER A 114 -8.21 -4.12 2.76
N LEU A 115 -7.84 -5.20 2.06
CA LEU A 115 -7.57 -6.49 2.68
C LEU A 115 -6.32 -6.46 3.60
N LEU A 116 -5.32 -5.61 3.30
CA LEU A 116 -4.16 -5.42 4.20
C LEU A 116 -4.51 -4.67 5.50
N LYS A 117 -5.60 -3.92 5.49
CA LYS A 117 -6.09 -3.15 6.65
C LYS A 117 -7.19 -3.90 7.39
N ASP A 118 -7.36 -5.19 7.12
CA ASP A 118 -8.42 -5.98 7.73
C ASP A 118 -8.30 -6.00 9.26
N GLU A 119 -9.46 -6.01 9.94
CA GLU A 119 -9.52 -6.09 11.40
C GLU A 119 -8.95 -7.42 11.93
N PHE A 120 -8.84 -8.44 11.07
CA PHE A 120 -8.38 -9.77 11.40
C PHE A 120 -6.99 -10.05 10.80
N PRO A 121 -5.92 -10.14 11.63
CA PRO A 121 -4.54 -10.32 11.17
C PRO A 121 -4.31 -11.56 10.29
N ASP A 122 -5.12 -12.62 10.48
CA ASP A 122 -5.00 -13.90 9.78
C ASP A 122 -5.53 -13.86 8.32
N VAL A 123 -6.15 -12.76 7.89
CA VAL A 123 -6.74 -12.68 6.54
C VAL A 123 -5.68 -12.79 5.46
N ILE A 124 -4.54 -12.12 5.62
CA ILE A 124 -3.47 -12.21 4.63
C ILE A 124 -2.41 -13.21 5.05
N GLY A 125 -2.07 -13.34 6.34
CA GLY A 125 -0.99 -14.24 6.79
C GLY A 125 0.39 -13.84 6.23
N ILE A 126 1.41 -13.82 7.10
CA ILE A 126 2.75 -13.31 6.75
C ILE A 126 3.38 -14.13 5.60
N ASP A 127 3.14 -15.44 5.56
CA ASP A 127 3.71 -16.34 4.54
C ASP A 127 3.19 -16.06 3.12
N LEU A 128 1.90 -15.78 2.99
CA LEU A 128 1.23 -15.50 1.72
C LEU A 128 1.60 -14.10 1.20
N LEU A 129 1.71 -13.14 2.12
CA LEU A 129 2.33 -11.83 1.90
C LEU A 129 3.73 -11.97 1.29
N SER A 130 4.59 -12.78 1.91
CA SER A 130 5.95 -12.98 1.41
C SER A 130 6.00 -13.64 0.03
N GLN A 131 5.18 -14.65 -0.22
CA GLN A 131 5.28 -15.48 -1.43
C GLN A 131 4.58 -14.86 -2.64
N SER A 132 3.45 -14.16 -2.42
CA SER A 132 2.61 -13.65 -3.51
C SER A 132 2.67 -12.15 -3.66
N LEU A 133 2.75 -11.41 -2.55
CA LEU A 133 2.73 -9.95 -2.60
C LEU A 133 4.12 -9.36 -2.86
N LEU A 134 5.16 -9.88 -2.20
CA LEU A 134 6.51 -9.32 -2.32
C LEU A 134 7.01 -9.22 -3.78
N PRO A 135 6.85 -10.25 -4.64
CA PRO A 135 7.25 -10.15 -6.05
C PRO A 135 6.47 -9.07 -6.81
N ALA A 136 5.15 -8.96 -6.58
CA ALA A 136 4.31 -7.96 -7.23
C ALA A 136 4.64 -6.54 -6.75
N ILE A 137 4.96 -6.36 -5.47
CA ILE A 137 5.44 -5.08 -4.92
C ILE A 137 6.76 -4.71 -5.58
N VAL A 138 7.72 -5.64 -5.67
CA VAL A 138 9.01 -5.37 -6.31
C VAL A 138 8.82 -4.93 -7.76
N GLU A 139 8.00 -5.65 -8.52
CA GLU A 139 7.70 -5.30 -9.91
C GLU A 139 7.06 -3.91 -10.04
N LEU A 140 6.08 -3.59 -9.19
CA LEU A 140 5.41 -2.27 -9.20
C LEU A 140 6.34 -1.15 -8.72
N ALA A 141 7.24 -1.45 -7.79
CA ALA A 141 8.20 -0.49 -7.27
C ALA A 141 9.38 -0.23 -8.22
N GLU A 142 9.63 -1.13 -9.19
CA GLU A 142 10.58 -0.91 -10.29
C GLU A 142 9.92 -0.32 -11.56
N ASP A 143 8.63 0.04 -11.49
CA ASP A 143 7.89 0.52 -12.64
C ASP A 143 8.49 1.82 -13.23
N ARG A 144 8.44 1.95 -14.56
CA ARG A 144 8.96 3.13 -15.28
C ARG A 144 8.29 4.44 -14.86
N HIS A 145 7.01 4.39 -14.48
CA HIS A 145 6.21 5.54 -14.07
C HIS A 145 6.36 5.79 -12.57
N TRP A 146 6.89 6.95 -12.21
CA TRP A 146 7.20 7.29 -10.83
C TRP A 146 5.98 7.30 -9.90
N ARG A 147 4.77 7.58 -10.40
CA ARG A 147 3.53 7.54 -9.60
C ARG A 147 3.18 6.13 -9.13
N VAL A 148 3.51 5.11 -9.93
CA VAL A 148 3.30 3.71 -9.55
C VAL A 148 4.26 3.36 -8.41
N ARG A 149 5.53 3.75 -8.53
CA ARG A 149 6.53 3.59 -7.47
C ARG A 149 6.14 4.33 -6.19
N LEU A 150 5.66 5.57 -6.32
CA LEU A 150 5.22 6.39 -5.20
C LEU A 150 4.04 5.75 -4.46
N ALA A 151 3.04 5.23 -5.19
CA ALA A 151 1.92 4.54 -4.57
C ALA A 151 2.41 3.41 -3.68
N ILE A 152 3.35 2.57 -4.16
CA ILE A 152 3.95 1.52 -3.34
C ILE A 152 4.68 2.08 -2.11
N ILE A 153 5.41 3.19 -2.26
CA ILE A 153 6.13 3.82 -1.16
C ILE A 153 5.20 4.34 -0.06
N GLU A 154 4.04 4.91 -0.42
CA GLU A 154 3.03 5.34 0.54
C GLU A 154 2.45 4.17 1.36
N TYR A 155 2.60 2.93 0.88
CA TYR A 155 2.12 1.72 1.55
C TYR A 155 3.19 0.99 2.37
N ILE A 156 4.47 1.32 2.22
CA ILE A 156 5.57 0.74 3.01
C ILE A 156 5.32 0.80 4.53
N PRO A 157 4.84 1.90 5.13
CA PRO A 157 4.59 1.97 6.57
C PRO A 157 3.53 0.97 7.04
N LEU A 158 2.47 0.80 6.25
CA LEU A 158 1.44 -0.21 6.51
C LEU A 158 2.05 -1.61 6.41
N LEU A 159 2.83 -1.89 5.37
CA LEU A 159 3.51 -3.18 5.20
C LEU A 159 4.46 -3.47 6.36
N ALA A 160 5.25 -2.49 6.80
CA ALA A 160 6.13 -2.62 7.96
C ALA A 160 5.36 -2.94 9.24
N SER A 161 4.21 -2.29 9.46
CA SER A 161 3.35 -2.57 10.62
C SER A 161 2.72 -3.96 10.60
N GLN A 162 2.33 -4.45 9.41
CA GLN A 162 1.63 -5.73 9.26
C GLN A 162 2.59 -6.92 9.25
N LEU A 163 3.77 -6.75 8.64
CA LEU A 163 4.80 -7.79 8.56
C LEU A 163 5.65 -7.87 9.83
N GLY A 164 5.67 -6.80 10.62
CA GLY A 164 6.58 -6.63 11.74
C GLY A 164 7.97 -6.19 11.29
N VAL A 165 8.65 -5.45 12.17
CA VAL A 165 9.94 -4.80 11.90
C VAL A 165 11.01 -5.79 11.43
N GLY A 166 11.13 -6.96 12.09
CA GLY A 166 12.15 -7.95 11.74
C GLY A 166 12.00 -8.52 10.33
N PHE A 167 10.78 -8.85 9.91
CA PHE A 167 10.52 -9.34 8.55
C PHE A 167 10.73 -8.22 7.52
N PHE A 168 10.25 -7.02 7.85
CA PHE A 168 10.42 -5.86 6.99
C PHE A 168 11.89 -5.57 6.73
N ASP A 169 12.73 -5.51 7.77
CA ASP A 169 14.15 -5.23 7.65
C ASP A 169 14.88 -6.30 6.81
N GLU A 170 14.57 -7.58 7.04
CA GLU A 170 15.24 -8.69 6.35
C GLU A 170 14.87 -8.79 4.86
N LYS A 171 13.59 -8.58 4.51
CA LYS A 171 13.08 -8.86 3.16
C LYS A 171 12.80 -7.62 2.32
N LEU A 172 12.36 -6.52 2.94
CA LEU A 172 11.90 -5.31 2.25
C LEU A 172 12.78 -4.10 2.49
N GLY A 173 13.56 -4.04 3.57
CA GLY A 173 14.37 -2.88 3.94
C GLY A 173 15.29 -2.45 2.80
N ALA A 174 16.14 -3.35 2.30
CA ALA A 174 17.06 -3.05 1.20
C ALA A 174 16.35 -2.60 -0.09
N LEU A 175 15.20 -3.22 -0.41
CA LEU A 175 14.41 -2.88 -1.59
C LEU A 175 13.75 -1.50 -1.45
N CYS A 176 13.16 -1.20 -0.29
CA CYS A 176 12.59 0.11 0.00
C CYS A 176 13.66 1.21 -0.12
N MET A 177 14.89 0.92 0.32
CA MET A 177 16.02 1.84 0.16
C MET A 177 16.42 2.06 -1.29
N GLN A 178 16.36 1.03 -2.13
CA GLN A 178 16.59 1.14 -3.56
C GLN A 178 15.50 2.00 -4.22
N TRP A 179 14.22 1.74 -3.91
CA TRP A 179 13.09 2.46 -4.49
C TRP A 179 13.04 3.94 -4.08
N LEU A 180 13.48 4.26 -2.86
CA LEU A 180 13.63 5.63 -2.40
C LEU A 180 14.73 6.38 -3.15
N ASN A 181 15.90 5.75 -3.34
CA ASN A 181 17.04 6.39 -4.01
C ASN A 181 16.81 6.59 -5.52
N ASP A 182 16.18 5.66 -6.22
CA ASP A 182 16.00 5.78 -7.67
C ASP A 182 14.73 6.57 -8.03
N LYS A 183 14.92 7.86 -8.36
CA LYS A 183 13.96 8.76 -9.00
C LYS A 183 12.79 9.25 -8.14
N VAL A 184 12.53 8.70 -6.95
CA VAL A 184 11.43 9.16 -6.09
C VAL A 184 11.85 10.33 -5.22
N LEU A 185 12.97 10.23 -4.51
CA LEU A 185 13.51 11.37 -3.75
C LEU A 185 13.89 12.55 -4.65
N ASP A 186 14.27 12.32 -5.91
CA ASP A 186 14.50 13.38 -6.90
C ASP A 186 13.26 14.26 -7.11
N MET A 187 12.05 13.70 -6.94
CA MET A 187 10.81 14.45 -7.06
C MET A 187 10.64 15.51 -5.96
N ALA A 188 11.41 15.43 -4.87
CA ALA A 188 11.48 16.48 -3.85
C ALA A 188 12.03 17.80 -4.39
N THR A 189 12.72 17.79 -5.53
CA THR A 189 13.24 19.00 -6.20
C THR A 189 12.46 19.36 -7.48
N ASN A 190 11.38 18.65 -7.78
CA ASN A 190 10.63 18.84 -9.02
C ASN A 190 10.02 20.25 -9.13
N PRO A 191 9.97 20.88 -10.32
CA PRO A 191 9.34 22.20 -10.50
C PRO A 191 7.88 22.26 -10.01
N HIS A 192 7.14 21.16 -10.14
CA HIS A 192 5.74 21.06 -9.73
C HIS A 192 5.59 20.81 -8.23
N TYR A 193 4.97 21.75 -7.52
CA TYR A 193 4.91 21.71 -6.05
C TYR A 193 4.15 20.51 -5.49
N LEU A 194 3.10 20.03 -6.17
CA LEU A 194 2.37 18.83 -5.71
C LEU A 194 3.31 17.63 -5.59
N TYR A 195 4.27 17.46 -6.50
CA TYR A 195 5.18 16.32 -6.44
C TYR A 195 6.15 16.44 -5.27
N ARG A 196 6.69 17.63 -5.03
CA ARG A 196 7.54 17.89 -3.86
C ARG A 196 6.79 17.65 -2.55
N MET A 197 5.55 18.13 -2.47
CA MET A 197 4.65 17.91 -1.32
C MET A 197 4.45 16.41 -1.07
N THR A 198 4.14 15.63 -2.11
CA THR A 198 3.90 14.20 -1.95
C THR A 198 5.13 13.46 -1.43
N ILE A 199 6.34 13.86 -1.83
CA ILE A 199 7.56 13.27 -1.26
C ILE A 199 7.72 13.60 0.22
N VAL A 200 7.48 14.84 0.63
CA VAL A 200 7.54 15.22 2.05
C VAL A 200 6.53 14.43 2.88
N GLN A 201 5.31 14.21 2.36
CA GLN A 201 4.29 13.39 3.01
C GLN A 201 4.67 11.91 3.06
N ALA A 202 5.24 11.36 1.99
CA ALA A 202 5.74 9.99 2.01
C ALA A 202 6.83 9.80 3.08
N ILE A 203 7.77 10.74 3.18
CA ILE A 203 8.84 10.71 4.18
C ILE A 203 8.28 10.75 5.62
N SER A 204 7.22 11.51 5.87
CA SER A 204 6.60 11.57 7.21
C SER A 204 6.03 10.23 7.66
N LEU A 205 5.56 9.41 6.72
CA LEU A 205 5.03 8.09 7.03
C LEU A 205 6.14 7.04 7.15
N LEU A 206 7.24 7.20 6.40
CA LEU A 206 8.35 6.26 6.37
C LEU A 206 9.32 6.41 7.54
N GLY A 207 9.70 7.62 7.92
CA GLY A 207 10.74 7.83 8.95
C GLY A 207 10.54 7.01 10.22
N PRO A 208 9.32 6.96 10.81
CA PRO A 208 9.02 6.14 11.98
C PRO A 208 9.30 4.64 11.85
N VAL A 209 9.27 4.09 10.64
CA VAL A 209 9.41 2.64 10.40
C VAL A 209 10.75 2.24 9.78
N MET A 210 11.58 3.21 9.35
CA MET A 210 12.89 2.94 8.72
C MET A 210 14.04 2.86 9.73
N GLY A 211 13.80 3.18 11.01
CA GLY A 211 14.85 3.25 12.03
C GLY A 211 15.73 4.49 11.93
N ALA A 212 16.53 4.73 12.97
CA ALA A 212 17.29 5.97 13.17
C ALA A 212 18.37 6.20 12.09
N GLU A 213 19.12 5.15 11.73
CA GLU A 213 20.24 5.24 10.78
C GLU A 213 19.77 5.72 9.39
N ILE A 214 18.72 5.09 8.86
CA ILE A 214 18.16 5.44 7.55
C ILE A 214 17.49 6.82 7.60
N THR A 215 16.71 7.08 8.66
CA THR A 215 16.04 8.36 8.85
C THR A 215 17.04 9.52 8.84
N CYS A 216 18.16 9.37 9.56
CA CYS A 216 19.23 10.37 9.62
C CYS A 216 20.00 10.52 8.30
N SER A 217 20.43 9.40 7.70
CA SER A 217 21.38 9.44 6.57
C SER A 217 20.74 9.72 5.22
N LYS A 218 19.45 9.41 5.04
CA LYS A 218 18.77 9.47 3.74
C LYS A 218 17.55 10.40 3.72
N LEU A 219 16.70 10.33 4.74
CA LEU A 219 15.42 11.07 4.73
C LEU A 219 15.59 12.50 5.23
N LEU A 220 16.28 12.69 6.35
CA LEU A 220 16.48 13.99 6.97
C LEU A 220 17.13 15.03 6.03
N PRO A 221 18.16 14.71 5.20
CA PRO A 221 18.73 15.67 4.25
C PRO A 221 17.70 16.21 3.23
N VAL A 222 16.78 15.35 2.76
CA VAL A 222 15.71 15.74 1.84
C VAL A 222 14.72 16.69 2.52
N VAL A 223 14.34 16.38 3.77
CA VAL A 223 13.42 17.19 4.57
C VAL A 223 14.04 18.56 4.89
N VAL A 224 15.31 18.60 5.28
CA VAL A 224 16.05 19.85 5.52
C VAL A 224 16.13 20.69 4.26
N THR A 225 16.38 20.08 3.10
CA THR A 225 16.37 20.80 1.81
C THR A 225 14.98 21.38 1.51
N ALA A 226 13.93 20.60 1.72
CA ALA A 226 12.53 21.02 1.53
C ALA A 226 12.09 22.13 2.50
N SER A 227 12.77 22.34 3.63
CA SER A 227 12.51 23.48 4.53
C SER A 227 12.68 24.83 3.83
N LYS A 228 13.48 24.87 2.75
CA LYS A 228 13.77 26.07 1.95
C LYS A 228 12.80 26.25 0.79
N ASP A 229 11.75 25.44 0.68
CA ASP A 229 10.82 25.50 -0.43
C ASP A 229 10.13 26.86 -0.50
N ARG A 230 9.86 27.38 -1.70
CA ARG A 230 9.11 28.63 -1.86
C ARG A 230 7.63 28.54 -1.45
N VAL A 231 7.06 27.33 -1.36
CA VAL A 231 5.63 27.11 -1.07
C VAL A 231 5.44 26.87 0.43
N PRO A 232 4.68 27.73 1.14
CA PRO A 232 4.43 27.58 2.57
C PRO A 232 3.87 26.21 2.97
N ASN A 233 2.99 25.65 2.12
CA ASN A 233 2.43 24.33 2.40
C ASN A 233 3.51 23.24 2.56
N ILE A 234 4.58 23.30 1.78
CA ILE A 234 5.67 22.33 1.89
C ILE A 234 6.42 22.56 3.21
N LYS A 235 6.73 23.83 3.53
CA LYS A 235 7.45 24.20 4.75
C LYS A 235 6.72 23.77 6.02
N PHE A 236 5.40 23.98 6.13
CA PHE A 236 4.69 23.55 7.35
C PHE A 236 4.61 22.02 7.46
N ASN A 237 4.56 21.30 6.33
CA ASN A 237 4.64 19.83 6.36
C ASN A 237 6.05 19.38 6.77
N VAL A 238 7.10 20.08 6.33
CA VAL A 238 8.47 19.83 6.80
C VAL A 238 8.56 19.97 8.33
N ALA A 239 7.95 20.99 8.93
CA ALA A 239 7.92 21.13 10.38
C ALA A 239 7.27 19.91 11.07
N LYS A 240 6.15 19.40 10.54
CA LYS A 240 5.48 18.18 11.04
C LYS A 240 6.36 16.94 10.88
N VAL A 241 7.07 16.79 9.76
CA VAL A 241 7.98 15.66 9.53
C VAL A 241 9.14 15.70 10.53
N LEU A 242 9.77 16.86 10.69
CA LEU A 242 10.84 17.06 11.66
C LEU A 242 10.38 16.74 13.08
N GLN A 243 9.16 17.15 13.45
CA GLN A 243 8.55 16.79 14.73
C GLN A 243 8.47 15.27 14.93
N SER A 244 8.04 14.52 13.91
CA SER A 244 7.96 13.06 13.98
C SER A 244 9.32 12.36 14.08
N PHE A 245 10.41 13.03 13.69
CA PHE A 245 11.76 12.47 13.72
C PHE A 245 12.44 12.62 15.09
N ILE A 246 12.03 13.61 15.89
CA ILE A 246 12.59 13.88 17.23
C ILE A 246 12.68 12.61 18.10
N PRO A 247 11.62 11.78 18.26
CA PRO A 247 11.71 10.60 19.13
C PRO A 247 12.50 9.43 18.53
N ILE A 248 12.93 9.52 17.26
CA ILE A 248 13.57 8.41 16.53
C ILE A 248 15.08 8.59 16.46
N VAL A 249 15.54 9.84 16.31
CA VAL A 249 16.96 10.15 16.07
C VAL A 249 17.69 10.53 17.36
N ASP A 250 19.02 10.39 17.35
CA ASP A 250 19.83 10.77 18.49
C ASP A 250 19.72 12.26 18.83
N GLN A 251 19.82 12.60 20.11
CA GLN A 251 19.76 13.98 20.60
C GLN A 251 20.76 14.92 19.90
N SER A 252 21.94 14.40 19.53
CA SER A 252 22.94 15.18 18.76
C SER A 252 22.40 15.61 17.39
N VAL A 253 21.58 14.79 16.73
CA VAL A 253 20.94 15.13 15.44
C VAL A 253 19.82 16.14 15.65
N VAL A 254 19.05 15.99 16.73
CA VAL A 254 18.02 16.96 17.12
C VAL A 254 18.63 18.35 17.28
N GLU A 255 19.68 18.48 18.10
CA GLU A 255 20.30 19.77 18.42
C GLU A 255 21.06 20.39 17.24
N LYS A 256 21.79 19.60 16.44
CA LYS A 256 22.66 20.13 15.38
C LYS A 256 21.95 20.38 14.06
N THR A 257 20.83 19.70 13.80
CA THR A 257 20.18 19.72 12.48
C THR A 257 18.70 20.08 12.57
N ILE A 258 17.91 19.38 13.40
CA ILE A 258 16.46 19.57 13.44
C ILE A 258 16.10 20.91 14.07
N LYS A 259 16.64 21.20 15.26
CA LYS A 259 16.32 22.41 16.04
C LYS A 259 16.67 23.70 15.29
N PRO A 260 17.85 23.86 14.67
CA PRO A 260 18.15 25.05 13.86
C PRO A 260 17.19 25.24 12.68
N CYS A 261 16.82 24.14 12.02
CA CYS A 261 15.87 24.16 10.91
C CYS A 261 14.48 24.63 11.37
N LEU A 262 14.00 24.12 12.51
CA LEU A 262 12.71 24.52 13.09
C LEU A 262 12.72 25.97 13.61
N ILE A 263 13.84 26.46 14.15
CA ILE A 263 13.98 27.87 14.54
C ILE A 263 13.78 28.77 13.32
N GLU A 264 14.45 28.47 12.20
CA GLU A 264 14.30 29.27 10.97
C GLU A 264 12.86 29.22 10.43
N LEU A 265 12.21 28.06 10.45
CA LEU A 265 10.80 27.94 10.07
C LEU A 265 9.86 28.69 11.03
N SER A 266 10.23 28.85 12.30
CA SER A 266 9.42 29.60 13.28
C SER A 266 9.41 31.12 13.02
N GLU A 267 10.31 31.61 12.16
CA GLU A 267 10.39 33.00 11.72
C GLU A 267 9.78 33.22 10.33
N ASP A 268 9.21 32.19 9.71
CA ASP A 268 8.65 32.27 8.36
C ASP A 268 7.50 33.29 8.26
N PRO A 269 7.31 34.01 7.13
CA PRO A 269 6.19 34.94 6.97
C PRO A 269 4.81 34.27 7.03
N ASP A 270 4.69 32.98 6.72
CA ASP A 270 3.44 32.24 6.76
C ASP A 270 3.05 31.80 8.19
N VAL A 271 1.77 32.00 8.55
CA VAL A 271 1.26 31.74 9.92
C VAL A 271 1.30 30.25 10.26
N ASP A 272 0.94 29.38 9.31
CA ASP A 272 0.87 27.94 9.55
C ASP A 272 2.28 27.35 9.69
N VAL A 273 3.23 27.84 8.87
CA VAL A 273 4.64 27.44 8.98
C VAL A 273 5.18 27.76 10.38
N ARG A 274 4.97 28.98 10.87
CA ARG A 274 5.39 29.36 12.23
C ARG A 274 4.72 28.50 13.28
N PHE A 275 3.40 28.32 13.19
CA PHE A 275 2.63 27.54 14.16
C PHE A 275 3.17 26.11 14.33
N PHE A 276 3.33 25.37 13.23
CA PHE A 276 3.80 23.99 13.29
C PHE A 276 5.29 23.91 13.68
N ALA A 277 6.12 24.87 13.28
CA ALA A 277 7.52 24.92 13.67
C ALA A 277 7.68 25.16 15.18
N THR A 278 6.94 26.11 15.76
CA THR A 278 6.95 26.37 17.21
C THR A 278 6.43 25.17 18.00
N GLN A 279 5.38 24.49 17.51
CA GLN A 279 4.89 23.27 18.13
C GLN A 279 5.94 22.15 18.13
N ALA A 280 6.70 22.00 17.04
CA ALA A 280 7.78 21.02 16.96
C ALA A 280 8.97 21.37 17.89
N LEU A 281 9.32 22.65 18.02
CA LEU A 281 10.38 23.10 18.92
C LEU A 281 10.11 22.74 20.38
N GLN A 282 8.86 22.87 20.84
CA GLN A 282 8.47 22.50 22.21
C GLN A 282 8.81 21.03 22.54
N LEU A 283 8.68 20.12 21.57
CA LEU A 283 9.08 18.72 21.74
C LEU A 283 10.59 18.54 21.80
N THR A 284 11.38 19.35 21.08
CA THR A 284 12.84 19.30 21.18
C THR A 284 13.32 19.69 22.58
N ASP A 285 12.70 20.69 23.19
CA ASP A 285 13.07 21.15 24.54
C ASP A 285 12.66 20.17 25.64
N GLN A 286 11.54 19.45 25.45
CA GLN A 286 11.11 18.39 26.37
C GLN A 286 12.02 17.16 26.32
N ALA A 287 12.53 16.79 25.14
CA ALA A 287 13.48 15.68 24.98
C ALA A 287 14.79 15.92 25.76
N VAL A 288 15.28 17.17 25.77
CA VAL A 288 16.49 17.57 26.52
C VAL A 288 16.32 17.43 28.04
N MET A 289 15.10 17.64 28.56
CA MET A 289 14.85 17.55 30.00
C MET A 289 14.66 16.12 30.51
N ALA A 290 14.44 15.15 29.61
CA ALA A 290 14.21 13.74 29.94
C ALA A 290 15.44 12.84 29.78
N SER A 291 16.50 13.33 29.13
CA SER A 291 17.79 12.67 28.90
C SER A 291 18.86 13.11 29.89
#